data_AF-A0A519Y6J7-F1
#
_entry.id   AF-A0A519Y6J7-F1
#
_cell.length_a   1.000
_cell.length_b   1.000
_cell.length_c   1.000
_cell.angle_alpha   90.00
_cell.angle_beta   90.00
_cell.angle_gamma   90.00
#
_symmetry.space_group_name_H-M   'P 1'
#
loop_
_entity.id
_entity.type
_entity.pdbx_description
1 polymer ?
#
loop_
_entity_poly.entity_id
_entity_poly.type
_entity_poly.pdbx_seq_one_letter_code
_entity_poly.pdbx_strand_id
1 'polypeptide(L)'
;MRQIFLFLLLGLSLVACQKNVATGTTPVSAALPTPVAAATFSNPLLASGPDPWVYQKDGVYYFLITTGGDVRIRKTTKMSELPTGPVVTAWR
;
A
#
# COMPACT_ATOMS: atom_id res chain seq x y z
N MET A 1 18.69 17.21 -56.87
CA MET A 1 19.57 16.59 -55.85
C MET A 1 19.08 16.78 -54.40
N ARG A 2 18.44 17.90 -54.03
CA ARG A 2 17.93 18.12 -52.65
C ARG A 2 16.75 17.21 -52.24
N GLN A 3 15.92 16.78 -53.18
CA GLN A 3 14.77 15.90 -52.91
C GLN A 3 15.14 14.42 -52.75
N ILE A 4 16.25 13.98 -53.35
CA ILE A 4 16.75 12.59 -53.21
C ILE A 4 17.26 12.34 -51.78
N PHE A 5 17.80 13.37 -51.14
CA PHE A 5 18.29 13.29 -49.76
C PHE A 5 17.16 13.16 -48.73
N LEU A 6 15.98 13.75 -48.99
CA LEU A 6 14.81 13.61 -48.11
C LEU A 6 14.21 12.19 -48.14
N PHE A 7 14.19 11.54 -49.30
CA PHE A 7 13.72 10.16 -49.41
C PHE A 7 14.71 9.15 -48.81
N LEU A 8 16.01 9.45 -48.80
CA LEU A 8 17.03 8.61 -48.18
C LEU A 8 16.96 8.64 -46.63
N LEU A 9 16.55 9.76 -46.05
CA LEU A 9 16.33 9.92 -44.60
C LEU A 9 15.02 9.27 -44.11
N LEU A 10 14.01 9.13 -44.98
CA LEU A 10 12.73 8.48 -44.63
C LEU A 10 12.78 6.94 -44.73
N GLY A 11 13.73 6.39 -45.48
CA GLY A 11 13.91 4.93 -45.63
C GLY A 11 14.62 4.25 -44.46
N LEU A 12 15.40 4.99 -43.65
CA LEU A 12 16.17 4.42 -42.54
C LEU A 12 15.35 4.15 -41.26
N SER A 13 14.10 4.60 -41.18
CA SER A 13 13.26 4.48 -39.98
C SER A 13 12.41 3.20 -39.93
N LEU A 14 12.35 2.41 -41.02
CA LEU A 14 11.49 1.22 -41.11
C LEU A 14 12.14 -0.09 -40.63
N VAL A 15 13.38 -0.08 -40.16
CA VAL A 15 14.11 -1.31 -39.77
C VAL A 15 14.38 -1.41 -38.26
N ALA A 16 13.67 -0.64 -37.42
CA ALA A 16 13.91 -0.62 -35.97
C ALA A 16 13.11 -1.66 -35.15
N CYS A 17 12.32 -2.54 -35.77
CA CYS A 17 11.58 -3.59 -35.06
C CYS A 17 11.77 -4.97 -35.70
N GLN A 18 12.94 -5.58 -35.49
CA GLN A 18 13.05 -7.03 -35.56
C GLN A 18 12.87 -7.59 -34.14
N LYS A 19 11.68 -8.14 -33.86
CA LYS A 19 11.46 -9.08 -32.76
C LYS A 19 12.32 -10.30 -33.05
N ASN A 20 13.44 -10.44 -32.33
CA ASN A 20 14.19 -11.68 -32.32
C ASN A 20 13.30 -12.78 -31.71
N VAL A 21 12.80 -13.69 -32.55
CA VAL A 21 12.18 -14.92 -32.07
C VAL A 21 13.33 -15.87 -31.76
N ALA A 22 13.72 -15.91 -30.49
CA ALA A 22 14.61 -16.94 -30.00
C ALA A 22 13.89 -18.30 -30.11
N THR A 23 14.35 -19.13 -31.04
CA THR A 23 14.00 -20.54 -31.12
C THR A 23 14.64 -21.24 -29.93
N GLY A 24 13.82 -21.79 -29.03
CA GLY A 24 14.27 -22.78 -28.06
C GLY A 24 14.36 -22.31 -26.62
N THR A 25 13.25 -21.87 -26.02
CA THR A 25 12.90 -22.22 -24.63
C THR A 25 11.40 -21.95 -24.48
N THR A 26 10.63 -22.91 -23.97
CA THR A 26 9.23 -22.69 -23.59
C THR A 26 9.17 -21.47 -22.66
N PRO A 27 8.34 -20.44 -22.95
CA PRO A 27 8.14 -19.36 -22.00
C PRO A 27 7.39 -19.95 -20.81
N VAL A 28 8.10 -20.18 -19.69
CA VAL A 28 7.43 -20.31 -18.40
C VAL A 28 6.77 -18.96 -18.16
N SER A 29 5.47 -18.91 -18.40
CA SER A 29 4.62 -17.76 -18.09
C SER A 29 4.75 -17.53 -16.58
N ALA A 30 5.53 -16.51 -16.20
CA ALA A 30 5.61 -16.08 -14.81
C ALA A 30 4.19 -15.65 -14.41
N ALA A 31 3.56 -16.42 -13.52
CA ALA A 31 2.25 -16.09 -12.99
C ALA A 31 2.29 -14.67 -12.42
N LEU A 32 1.36 -13.81 -12.84
CA LEU A 32 1.19 -12.48 -12.27
C LEU A 32 0.97 -12.64 -10.76
N PRO A 33 1.61 -11.82 -9.91
CA PRO A 33 1.37 -11.86 -8.49
C PRO A 33 -0.12 -11.62 -8.24
N THR A 34 -0.77 -12.56 -7.54
CA THR A 34 -2.18 -12.43 -7.16
C THR A 34 -2.29 -11.16 -6.30
N PRO A 35 -3.21 -10.22 -6.60
CA PRO A 35 -3.41 -9.06 -5.75
C PRO A 35 -3.76 -9.54 -4.34
N VAL A 36 -2.94 -9.18 -3.35
CA VAL A 36 -3.28 -9.44 -1.94
C VAL A 36 -4.53 -8.62 -1.64
N ALA A 37 -5.62 -9.30 -1.27
CA ALA A 37 -6.83 -8.62 -0.84
C ALA A 37 -6.50 -7.70 0.33
N ALA A 38 -6.89 -6.42 0.23
CA ALA A 38 -6.68 -5.46 1.30
C ALA A 38 -7.49 -5.88 2.54
N ALA A 39 -6.86 -5.94 3.71
CA ALA A 39 -7.55 -6.16 4.97
C ALA A 39 -8.36 -4.90 5.34
N THR A 40 -9.66 -5.05 5.55
CA THR A 40 -10.57 -3.98 5.95
C THR A 40 -11.09 -4.19 7.37
N PHE A 41 -11.60 -3.14 8.00
CA PHE A 41 -12.29 -3.21 9.28
C PHE A 41 -13.52 -2.29 9.27
N SER A 42 -14.47 -2.58 10.16
CA SER A 42 -15.71 -1.81 10.27
C SER A 42 -15.67 -0.88 11.47
N ASN A 43 -16.23 0.31 11.29
CA ASN A 43 -16.45 1.27 12.36
C ASN A 43 -17.80 1.03 13.06
N PRO A 44 -17.97 1.49 14.31
CA PRO A 44 -16.96 2.16 15.14
C PRO A 44 -15.94 1.19 15.76
N LEU A 45 -14.71 1.65 15.96
CA LEU A 45 -13.65 0.86 16.59
C LEU A 45 -13.91 0.57 18.07
N LEU A 46 -14.69 1.41 18.76
CA LEU A 46 -15.07 1.27 20.16
C LEU A 46 -16.51 1.74 20.36
N ALA A 47 -17.22 1.16 21.32
CA ALA A 47 -18.60 1.56 21.63
C ALA A 47 -18.70 3.01 22.16
N SER A 48 -17.65 3.50 22.83
CA SER A 48 -17.53 4.87 23.32
C SER A 48 -16.06 5.26 23.49
N GLY A 49 -15.77 6.55 23.35
CA GLY A 49 -14.43 7.14 23.49
C GLY A 49 -14.36 8.55 22.87
N PRO A 50 -14.66 9.60 23.64
CA PRO A 50 -14.46 10.98 23.22
C PRO A 50 -12.99 11.27 22.87
N ASP A 51 -12.80 12.22 21.95
CA ASP A 51 -11.50 12.81 21.58
C ASP A 51 -10.41 11.77 21.21
N PRO A 52 -10.68 10.86 20.25
CA PRO A 52 -9.72 9.80 19.92
C PRO A 52 -8.43 10.38 19.33
N TRP A 53 -7.29 10.03 19.93
CA TRP A 53 -5.97 10.38 19.42
C TRP A 53 -5.10 9.13 19.23
N VAL A 54 -4.39 9.04 18.10
CA VAL A 54 -3.59 7.87 17.75
C VAL A 54 -2.16 8.28 17.46
N TYR A 55 -1.24 7.58 18.10
CA TYR A 55 0.19 7.62 17.79
C TYR A 55 0.68 6.23 17.43
N GLN A 56 1.55 6.12 16.43
CA GLN A 56 2.18 4.86 16.07
C GLN A 56 3.69 4.97 16.27
N LYS A 57 4.27 3.95 16.90
CA LYS A 57 5.72 3.80 17.05
C LYS A 57 6.09 2.32 17.06
N ASP A 58 7.11 1.96 16.28
CA ASP A 58 7.66 0.60 16.20
C ASP A 58 6.60 -0.49 15.91
N GLY A 59 5.66 -0.20 15.00
CA GLY A 59 4.58 -1.14 14.64
C GLY A 59 3.47 -1.30 15.68
N VAL A 60 3.49 -0.52 16.75
CA VAL A 60 2.46 -0.48 17.79
C VAL A 60 1.68 0.81 17.71
N TYR A 61 0.35 0.71 17.76
CA TYR A 61 -0.56 1.83 17.91
C TYR A 61 -0.86 2.09 19.38
N TYR A 62 -0.81 3.36 19.76
CA TYR A 62 -1.15 3.90 21.06
C TYR A 62 -2.38 4.79 20.86
N PHE A 63 -3.53 4.31 21.34
CA PHE A 63 -4.82 4.96 21.18
C PHE A 63 -5.24 5.60 22.50
N LEU A 64 -5.30 6.92 22.52
CA LEU A 64 -5.67 7.72 23.68
C LEU A 64 -7.15 8.10 23.60
N ILE A 65 -7.83 8.04 24.75
CA ILE A 65 -9.18 8.57 24.94
C ILE A 65 -9.30 9.32 26.25
N THR A 66 -10.20 10.30 26.25
CA THR A 66 -10.74 10.91 27.46
C THR A 66 -11.89 10.05 27.99
N THR A 67 -11.98 9.83 29.30
CA THR A 67 -13.11 9.09 29.92
C THR A 67 -14.00 9.95 30.82
N GLY A 68 -13.75 11.26 30.86
CA GLY A 68 -14.47 12.23 31.69
C GLY A 68 -13.85 12.46 33.07
N GLY A 69 -13.02 11.55 33.56
CA GLY A 69 -12.26 11.72 34.82
C GLY A 69 -10.81 11.24 34.78
N ASP A 70 -10.39 10.67 33.65
CA ASP A 70 -9.00 10.28 33.42
C ASP A 70 -8.70 10.25 31.91
N VAL A 71 -7.41 10.10 31.59
CA VAL A 71 -6.92 9.85 30.24
C VAL A 71 -6.39 8.42 30.17
N ARG A 72 -6.84 7.64 29.20
CA ARG A 72 -6.43 6.24 29.02
C ARG A 72 -5.74 6.02 27.70
N ILE A 73 -4.73 5.16 27.70
CA ILE A 73 -4.04 4.70 26.49
C ILE A 73 -4.29 3.20 26.34
N ARG A 74 -4.79 2.80 25.17
CA ARG A 74 -4.86 1.41 24.72
C ARG A 74 -3.74 1.14 23.73
N LYS A 75 -3.17 -0.06 23.75
CA LYS A 75 -2.12 -0.46 22.79
C LYS A 75 -2.55 -1.66 21.97
N THR A 76 -2.19 -1.67 20.69
CA THR A 76 -2.39 -2.84 19.82
C THR A 76 -1.44 -2.77 18.61
N THR A 77 -1.07 -3.92 18.05
CA THR A 77 -0.34 -4.01 16.77
C THR A 77 -1.28 -3.90 15.56
N LYS A 78 -2.59 -4.04 15.76
CA LYS A 78 -3.61 -3.97 14.71
C LYS A 78 -4.82 -3.15 15.16
N MET A 79 -5.15 -2.09 14.43
CA MET A 79 -6.28 -1.22 14.82
C MET A 79 -7.64 -1.91 14.85
N SER A 80 -7.83 -2.94 14.02
CA SER A 80 -9.04 -3.77 14.06
C SER A 80 -9.23 -4.54 15.38
N GLU A 81 -8.17 -4.70 16.17
CA GLU A 81 -8.16 -5.41 17.46
C GLU A 81 -8.12 -4.42 18.65
N LEU A 82 -8.33 -3.11 18.40
CA LEU A 82 -8.32 -2.08 19.45
C LEU A 82 -9.25 -2.37 20.64
N PRO A 83 -10.48 -2.93 20.47
CA PRO A 83 -11.37 -3.26 21.60
C PRO A 83 -10.77 -4.20 22.64
N THR A 84 -9.87 -5.09 22.24
CA THR A 84 -9.29 -6.14 23.09
C THR A 84 -7.88 -5.80 23.57
N GLY A 85 -7.32 -4.67 23.13
CA GLY A 85 -5.98 -4.23 23.50
C GLY A 85 -5.86 -3.84 24.99
N PRO A 86 -4.69 -4.05 25.62
CA PRO A 86 -4.45 -3.65 27.01
C PRO A 86 -4.62 -2.14 27.19
N VAL A 87 -5.13 -1.74 28.36
CA VAL A 87 -5.45 -0.36 28.72
C VAL A 87 -4.62 0.08 29.93
N VAL A 88 -4.10 1.30 29.89
CA VAL A 88 -3.45 1.95 31.04
C VAL A 88 -4.07 3.33 31.27
N THR A 89 -4.18 3.75 32.53
CA THR A 89 -4.48 5.15 32.88
C THR A 89 -3.18 5.94 32.81
N ALA A 90 -3.13 6.93 31.91
CA ALA A 90 -1.95 7.77 31.71
C ALA A 90 -1.96 9.00 32.63
N TRP A 91 -3.15 9.50 32.98
CA TRP A 91 -3.33 10.68 33.82
C TRP A 91 -4.69 10.66 34.52
N ARG A 92 -4.77 11.23 35.73
CA ARG A 92 -5.98 11.43 36.53
C ARG A 92 -5.95 12.83 37.15
#